data_AF-A0A5K0Y5B0-F1
#
_entry.id   AF-A0A5K0Y5B0-F1
#
_cell.length_a   1.000
_cell.length_b   1.000
_cell.length_c   1.000
_cell.angle_alpha   90.00
_cell.angle_beta   90.00
_cell.angle_gamma   90.00
#
_symmetry.space_group_name_H-M   'P 1'
#
loop_
_entity.id
_entity.type
_entity.pdbx_description
1 polymer ?
#
loop_
_entity_poly.entity_id
_entity_poly.type
_entity_poly.pdbx_seq_one_letter_code
_entity_poly.pdbx_strand_id
1 'polypeptide(L)'
;WGFTLVLIVWILIVVAKYRKRGFEKHDQEVERFHGITIPVITYRMLSQATNNFSDANFLGSGSFGSVYKGTLMDGTTVAVKVINMLSDGASK
;
A
#
# COMPACT_ATOMS: atom_id res chain seq x y z
N TRP A 1 -22.62 -21.22 27.41
CA TRP A 1 -23.18 -20.40 26.31
C TRP A 1 -22.69 -18.96 26.31
N GLY A 2 -22.69 -18.24 27.44
CA GLY A 2 -22.13 -16.88 27.50
C GLY A 2 -20.61 -16.81 27.27
N PHE A 3 -19.85 -17.70 27.91
CA PHE A 3 -18.38 -17.71 27.82
C PHE A 3 -17.85 -18.00 26.40
N THR A 4 -18.54 -18.86 25.65
CA THR A 4 -18.18 -19.19 24.27
C THR A 4 -18.37 -18.01 23.32
N LEU A 5 -19.45 -17.22 23.49
CA LEU A 5 -19.67 -15.99 22.72
C LEU A 5 -18.60 -14.93 23.02
N VAL A 6 -18.23 -14.76 24.29
CA VAL A 6 -17.17 -13.83 24.70
C VAL A 6 -15.82 -14.24 24.12
N LEU A 7 -15.50 -15.54 24.15
CA LEU A 7 -14.27 -16.06 23.54
C LEU A 7 -14.23 -15.84 22.02
N ILE A 8 -15.32 -16.09 21.31
CA ILE A 8 -15.39 -15.88 19.85
C ILE A 8 -15.18 -14.40 19.51
N VAL A 9 -15.85 -13.48 20.22
CA VAL A 9 -15.66 -12.04 20.02
C VAL A 9 -14.23 -11.61 20.33
N TRP A 10 -13.63 -12.13 21.41
CA TRP A 10 -12.25 -11.83 21.76
C TRP A 10 -11.27 -12.33 20.69
N ILE A 11 -11.45 -13.56 20.19
CA ILE A 11 -10.65 -14.12 19.09
C ILE A 11 -10.82 -13.28 17.82
N LEU A 12 -12.03 -12.85 17.47
CA LEU A 12 -12.26 -11.99 16.31
C LEU A 12 -11.55 -10.63 16.44
N ILE A 13 -11.58 -10.01 17.61
CA ILE A 13 -10.86 -8.74 17.88
C ILE A 13 -9.35 -8.96 17.77
N VAL A 14 -8.85 -10.06 18.34
CA VAL A 14 -7.43 -10.44 18.29
C VAL A 14 -7.01 -10.67 16.85
N VAL A 15 -7.73 -11.48 16.07
CA VAL A 15 -7.47 -11.73 14.65
C VAL A 15 -7.56 -10.45 13.82
N ALA A 16 -8.56 -9.59 14.07
CA ALA A 16 -8.69 -8.31 13.39
C ALA A 16 -7.50 -7.38 13.69
N LYS A 17 -7.02 -7.35 14.94
CA LYS A 17 -5.78 -6.65 15.31
C LYS A 17 -4.56 -7.26 14.64
N TYR A 18 -4.40 -8.58 14.65
CA TYR A 18 -3.25 -9.24 14.01
C TYR A 18 -3.24 -9.07 12.49
N ARG A 19 -4.41 -9.06 11.83
CA ARG A 19 -4.52 -8.72 10.40
C ARG A 19 -4.16 -7.27 10.12
N LYS A 20 -4.37 -6.36 11.07
CA LYS A 20 -4.01 -4.93 10.97
C LYS A 20 -2.61 -4.60 11.49
N ARG A 21 -1.90 -5.54 12.14
CA ARG A 21 -0.60 -5.31 12.81
C ARG A 21 0.61 -5.31 11.88
N GLY A 22 0.45 -5.52 10.56
CA GLY A 22 1.55 -5.40 9.60
C GLY A 22 2.03 -3.96 9.33
N PHE A 23 1.73 -3.02 10.21
CA PHE A 23 1.62 -1.60 9.85
C PHE A 23 1.83 -0.65 11.04
N GLU A 24 2.83 -0.92 11.89
CA GLU A 24 3.29 0.07 12.85
C GLU A 24 4.75 0.46 12.55
N LYS A 25 4.86 1.73 12.09
CA LYS A 25 5.99 2.65 12.23
C LYS A 25 7.26 2.29 11.46
N HIS A 26 7.30 2.66 10.19
CA HIS A 26 8.57 3.08 9.61
C HIS A 26 8.60 4.60 9.71
N ASP A 27 9.38 5.12 10.67
CA ASP A 27 9.78 6.52 10.65
C ASP A 27 10.37 6.79 9.27
N GLN A 28 9.77 7.73 8.55
CA GLN A 28 10.38 8.27 7.34
C GLN A 28 11.57 9.08 7.81
N GLU A 29 12.76 8.53 7.62
CA GLU A 29 13.97 9.33 7.57
C GLU A 29 13.84 10.21 6.32
N VAL A 30 13.26 11.40 6.53
CA VAL A 30 13.15 12.43 5.50
C VAL A 30 14.56 12.92 5.24
N GLU A 31 15.18 12.43 4.17
CA GLU A 31 16.37 13.10 3.62
C GLU A 31 15.97 14.53 3.24
N ARG A 32 16.47 15.50 4.01
CA ARG A 32 16.25 16.92 3.76
C ARG A 32 17.08 17.37 2.56
N PHE A 33 16.66 17.02 1.36
CA PHE A 33 17.17 17.66 0.15
C PHE A 33 16.54 19.06 0.02
N HIS A 34 17.33 20.10 0.29
CA HIS A 34 17.07 21.48 -0.17
C HIS A 34 15.69 22.09 0.17
N GLY A 35 15.21 21.93 1.41
CA GLY A 35 13.99 22.61 1.87
C GLY A 35 12.69 22.07 1.29
N ILE A 36 12.74 21.02 0.46
CA ILE A 36 11.58 20.28 -0.04
C ILE A 36 11.55 18.93 0.66
N THR A 37 10.52 18.69 1.46
CA THR A 37 10.30 17.38 2.10
C THR A 37 9.76 16.41 1.05
N ILE A 38 10.64 15.64 0.41
CA ILE A 38 10.24 14.53 -0.47
C ILE A 38 10.09 13.27 0.40
N PRO A 39 8.89 12.69 0.53
CA PRO A 39 8.73 11.46 1.29
C PRO A 39 9.45 10.31 0.57
N VAL A 40 10.33 9.63 1.28
CA VAL A 40 10.98 8.42 0.77
C VAL A 40 9.96 7.29 0.84
N ILE A 41 9.48 6.84 -0.32
CA ILE A 41 8.49 5.76 -0.41
C ILE A 41 9.15 4.52 -0.99
N THR A 42 9.12 3.42 -0.23
CA THR A 42 9.65 2.13 -0.69
C THR A 42 8.62 1.34 -1.50
N TYR A 43 9.09 0.43 -2.35
CA TYR A 43 8.22 -0.48 -3.09
C TYR A 43 7.26 -1.25 -2.18
N ARG A 44 7.73 -1.71 -1.01
CA ARG A 44 6.89 -2.42 -0.03
C ARG A 44 5.72 -1.57 0.44
N MET A 45 5.95 -0.27 0.68
CA MET A 45 4.88 0.66 1.06
C MET A 45 3.83 0.79 -0.05
N LEU A 46 4.26 0.93 -1.31
CA LEU A 46 3.35 1.00 -2.46
C LEU A 46 2.58 -0.32 -2.67
N SER A 47 3.26 -1.45 -2.54
CA SER A 47 2.64 -2.78 -2.63
C SER A 47 1.57 -2.92 -1.55
N GLN A 48 1.85 -2.58 -0.30
CA GLN A 48 0.83 -2.64 0.75
C GLN A 48 -0.30 -1.63 0.53
N ALA A 49 0.00 -0.39 0.17
CA ALA A 49 -0.99 0.65 -0.08
C ALA A 49 -1.98 0.25 -1.18
N THR A 50 -1.53 -0.52 -2.18
CA THR A 50 -2.33 -1.02 -3.31
C THR A 50 -2.86 -2.45 -3.10
N ASN A 51 -2.72 -3.02 -1.91
CA ASN A 51 -3.06 -4.43 -1.62
C ASN A 51 -2.40 -5.42 -2.61
N ASN A 52 -1.08 -5.29 -2.76
CA ASN A 52 -0.22 -6.01 -3.71
C ASN A 52 -0.67 -5.83 -5.17
N PHE A 53 -0.99 -4.59 -5.57
CA PHE A 53 -1.45 -4.26 -6.92
C PHE A 53 -2.67 -5.11 -7.36
N SER A 54 -3.59 -5.34 -6.41
CA SER A 54 -4.81 -6.12 -6.67
C SER A 54 -5.70 -5.44 -7.71
N ASP A 55 -6.37 -6.24 -8.54
CA ASP A 55 -7.36 -5.76 -9.53
C ASP A 55 -8.50 -4.95 -8.90
N ALA A 56 -8.83 -5.19 -7.63
CA ALA A 56 -9.80 -4.39 -6.89
C ALA A 56 -9.40 -2.90 -6.76
N ASN A 57 -8.10 -2.62 -6.90
CA ASN A 57 -7.53 -1.28 -6.87
C ASN A 57 -7.12 -0.81 -8.27
N PHE A 58 -7.38 -1.55 -9.34
CA PHE A 58 -7.01 -1.14 -10.69
C PHE A 58 -7.80 0.11 -11.13
N LEU A 59 -7.09 1.09 -11.67
CA LEU A 59 -7.68 2.33 -12.19
C LEU A 59 -7.64 2.40 -13.72
N GLY A 60 -6.67 1.75 -14.35
CA GLY A 60 -6.53 1.76 -15.80
C GLY A 60 -5.14 1.35 -16.27
N SER A 61 -5.02 1.08 -17.57
CA SER A 61 -3.75 0.76 -18.23
C SER A 61 -3.55 1.63 -19.46
N GLY A 62 -2.29 1.83 -19.83
CA GLY A 62 -1.90 2.53 -21.05
C GLY A 62 -0.56 2.01 -21.57
N SER A 63 0.00 2.70 -22.57
CA SER A 63 1.25 2.29 -23.24
C SER A 63 2.44 2.10 -22.29
N PHE A 64 2.47 2.85 -21.18
CA PHE A 64 3.56 2.83 -20.22
C PHE A 64 3.32 1.91 -19.02
N GLY A 65 2.20 1.19 -18.97
CA GLY A 65 1.87 0.27 -17.88
C GLY A 65 0.53 0.54 -17.21
N SER A 66 0.41 0.12 -15.95
CA SER A 66 -0.86 0.05 -15.21
C SER A 66 -0.89 1.02 -14.03
N VAL A 67 -2.07 1.54 -13.71
CA VAL A 67 -2.30 2.48 -12.62
C VAL A 67 -3.22 1.83 -11.60
N TYR A 68 -2.84 1.89 -10.33
CA TYR A 68 -3.60 1.35 -9.20
C TYR A 68 -3.88 2.42 -8.15
N LYS A 69 -5.04 2.36 -7.53
CA LYS A 69 -5.39 3.11 -6.33
C LYS A 69 -4.61 2.56 -5.15
N GLY A 70 -4.02 3.44 -4.36
CA GLY A 70 -3.42 3.09 -3.09
C GLY A 70 -3.86 4.01 -1.97
N THR A 71 -3.74 3.54 -0.73
CA THR A 71 -3.89 4.36 0.46
C THR A 71 -2.66 4.18 1.34
N LEU A 72 -1.90 5.27 1.49
CA LEU A 72 -0.70 5.33 2.32
C LEU A 72 -1.03 5.23 3.81
N MET A 73 -0.01 5.09 4.64
CA MET A 73 -0.23 4.86 6.08
C MET A 73 -0.88 6.03 6.81
N ASP A 74 -0.59 7.23 6.35
CA ASP A 74 -1.14 8.50 6.82
C ASP A 74 -2.60 8.71 6.34
N GLY A 75 -3.17 7.77 5.59
CA GLY A 75 -4.51 7.87 4.99
C GLY A 75 -4.53 8.60 3.65
N THR A 76 -3.39 9.07 3.15
CA THR A 76 -3.31 9.77 1.87
C THR A 76 -3.64 8.80 0.73
N THR A 77 -4.63 9.16 -0.09
CA THR A 77 -5.00 8.37 -1.28
C THR A 77 -4.10 8.75 -2.46
N VAL A 78 -3.55 7.75 -3.14
CA VAL A 78 -2.61 7.92 -4.25
C VAL A 78 -2.97 7.07 -5.46
N ALA A 79 -2.47 7.46 -6.63
CA ALA A 79 -2.44 6.64 -7.82
C ALA A 79 -0.99 6.16 -8.05
N VAL A 80 -0.77 4.85 -8.02
CA VAL A 80 0.53 4.22 -8.22
C VAL A 80 0.61 3.71 -9.65
N LYS A 81 1.51 4.29 -10.44
CA LYS A 81 1.77 3.86 -11.82
C LYS A 81 2.92 2.86 -11.85
N VAL A 82 2.63 1.63 -12.26
CA VAL A 82 3.58 0.54 -12.47
C VAL A 82 4.02 0.54 -13.92
N ILE A 83 5.31 0.74 -14.16
CA ILE A 83 5.86 0.84 -15.51
C ILE A 83 6.16 -0.57 -16.05
N ASN A 84 5.65 -0.88 -17.25
CA ASN A 84 6.01 -2.12 -17.94
C ASN A 84 7.26 -1.87 -18.80
N MET A 85 8.40 -2.44 -18.41
CA MET A 85 9.68 -2.24 -19.10
C MET A 85 9.79 -3.01 -20.43
N LEU A 86 8.81 -3.86 -20.75
CA LEU A 86 8.76 -4.64 -22.00
C LEU A 86 8.11 -3.90 -23.17
N SER A 87 7.70 -2.64 -23.00
CA SER A 87 7.13 -1.85 -24.08
C SER A 87 8.22 -1.40 -25.06
N ASP A 88 8.09 -1.80 -26.33
CA ASP A 88 8.92 -1.52 -27.51
C ASP A 88 9.26 -0.03 -27.82
N GLY A 89 8.88 0.90 -26.95
CA GLY A 89 9.20 2.33 -27.07
C GLY A 89 10.55 2.74 -26.44
N ALA A 90 11.27 1.83 -25.79
CA ALA A 90 12.56 2.11 -25.15
C ALA A 90 13.78 1.92 -26.07
N SER A 91 13.58 1.58 -27.35
CA SER A 91 14.67 1.25 -28.29
C SER A 91 14.63 2.03 -29.61
N LYS A 92 14.20 3.28 -29.64
CA LYS A 92 14.36 4.11 -30.84
C LYS A 92 14.86 5.52 -30.55
#